data_AF-A0A7R9TZX7-F1
#
_entry.id   AF-A0A7R9TZX7-F1
#
_cell.length_a   1.000
_cell.length_b   1.000
_cell.length_c   1.000
_cell.angle_alpha   90.00
_cell.angle_beta   90.00
_cell.angle_gamma   90.00
#
_symmetry.space_group_name_H-M   'P 1'
#
loop_
_entity.id
_entity.type
_entity.pdbx_description
1 polymer ?
#
loop_
_entity_poly.entity_id
_entity_poly.type
_entity_poly.pdbx_seq_one_letter_code
_entity_poly.pdbx_strand_id
1 'polypeptide(L)'
;MTARAAQAGIARGSTDYLVVFVTYLAAASLRAARQGVAAVKPELQSDANFTATALDAMDTVYLLSLGSVLIVSGAIGKMKGNLSCAIVGLSLSAASMAITGILLRAMTPASVAAATTQVAFAHGPLRAIDGFAQALAIPNVVAVASAFVHPAKMGVVLGAWMTSGPVGDVLAMQLASSFAEDASGGRWTSVYFVVAAAELTAALSLYACVDARA
;
A
#
# COMPACT_ATOMS: atom_id res chain seq x y z
N MET A 1 25.13 6.34 3.86
CA MET A 1 25.34 5.05 3.13
C MET A 1 24.66 4.99 1.76
N THR A 2 23.82 5.96 1.38
CA THR A 2 23.00 5.96 0.14
C THR A 2 23.72 6.32 -1.17
N ALA A 3 24.93 6.90 -1.12
CA ALA A 3 25.69 7.27 -2.32
C ALA A 3 26.33 6.07 -3.05
N ARG A 4 26.65 4.97 -2.33
CA ARG A 4 27.31 3.79 -2.91
C ARG A 4 26.36 2.93 -3.76
N ALA A 5 25.13 2.71 -3.32
CA ALA A 5 24.15 1.94 -4.09
C ALA A 5 23.74 2.66 -5.40
N ALA A 6 23.66 3.99 -5.39
CA ALA A 6 23.42 4.78 -6.60
C ALA A 6 24.59 4.70 -7.59
N GLN A 7 25.85 4.70 -7.10
CA GLN A 7 27.02 4.46 -7.94
C GLN A 7 27.10 3.01 -8.48
N ALA A 8 26.63 2.02 -7.71
CA ALA A 8 26.61 0.61 -8.12
C ALA A 8 25.55 0.31 -9.20
N GLY A 9 24.37 0.97 -9.15
CA GLY A 9 23.33 0.84 -10.18
C GLY A 9 23.73 1.46 -11.54
N ILE A 10 24.41 2.61 -11.49
CA ILE A 10 24.92 3.31 -12.69
C ILE A 10 26.09 2.54 -13.34
N ALA A 11 26.84 1.75 -12.58
CA ALA A 11 28.02 1.03 -13.06
C ALA A 11 27.73 -0.20 -13.94
N ARG A 12 26.49 -0.72 -14.01
CA ARG A 12 26.23 -2.07 -14.57
C ARG A 12 25.89 -2.14 -16.07
N GLY A 13 25.74 -1.03 -16.78
CA GLY A 13 25.45 -1.03 -18.23
C GLY A 13 24.18 -1.82 -18.64
N SER A 14 23.36 -2.28 -17.68
CA SER A 14 22.26 -3.21 -17.87
C SER A 14 21.15 -2.95 -16.86
N THR A 15 19.92 -3.38 -17.21
CA THR A 15 18.74 -3.22 -16.36
C THR A 15 18.61 -4.40 -15.41
N ASP A 16 18.41 -4.16 -14.12
CA ASP A 16 18.13 -5.21 -13.15
C ASP A 16 16.63 -5.48 -13.07
N TYR A 17 16.17 -6.39 -13.93
CA TYR A 17 14.75 -6.73 -14.05
C TYR A 17 14.15 -7.31 -12.76
N LEU A 18 14.96 -7.92 -11.89
CA LEU A 18 14.47 -8.46 -10.63
C LEU A 18 14.14 -7.34 -9.64
N VAL A 19 14.97 -6.29 -9.53
CA VAL A 19 14.63 -5.11 -8.72
C VAL A 19 13.40 -4.39 -9.27
N VAL A 20 13.31 -4.24 -10.59
CA VAL A 20 12.13 -3.67 -11.25
C VAL A 20 10.87 -4.49 -10.95
N PHE A 21 10.95 -5.82 -10.98
CA PHE A 21 9.82 -6.69 -10.66
C PHE A 21 9.42 -6.62 -9.18
N VAL A 22 10.38 -6.57 -8.26
CA VAL A 22 10.08 -6.46 -6.82
C VAL A 22 9.44 -5.10 -6.50
N THR A 23 9.93 -4.01 -7.10
CA THR A 23 9.30 -2.68 -6.95
C THR A 23 7.92 -2.63 -7.61
N TYR A 24 7.71 -3.37 -8.71
CA TYR A 24 6.40 -3.54 -9.32
C TYR A 24 5.41 -4.22 -8.36
N LEU A 25 5.81 -5.33 -7.73
CA LEU A 25 4.98 -6.03 -6.74
C LEU A 25 4.67 -5.15 -5.53
N ALA A 26 5.64 -4.36 -5.06
CA ALA A 26 5.44 -3.39 -3.98
C ALA A 26 4.42 -2.29 -4.36
N ALA A 27 4.46 -1.78 -5.59
CA ALA A 27 3.47 -0.82 -6.05
C ALA A 27 2.07 -1.46 -6.21
N ALA A 28 2.02 -2.68 -6.74
CA ALA A 28 0.77 -3.44 -6.88
C ALA A 28 0.13 -3.74 -5.52
N SER A 29 0.92 -4.10 -4.49
CA SER A 29 0.40 -4.39 -3.15
C SER A 29 -0.24 -3.16 -2.49
N LEU A 30 0.38 -1.97 -2.61
CA LEU A 30 -0.18 -0.71 -2.09
C LEU A 30 -1.52 -0.37 -2.74
N ARG A 31 -1.60 -0.59 -4.05
CA ARG A 31 -2.83 -0.38 -4.83
C ARG A 31 -3.89 -1.39 -4.43
N ALA A 32 -3.51 -2.65 -4.24
CA ALA A 32 -4.39 -3.69 -3.73
C ALA A 32 -4.92 -3.38 -2.32
N ALA A 33 -4.11 -2.81 -1.42
CA ALA A 33 -4.58 -2.40 -0.10
C ALA A 33 -5.68 -1.34 -0.19
N ARG A 34 -5.47 -0.28 -0.97
CA ARG A 34 -6.49 0.77 -1.18
C ARG A 34 -7.76 0.21 -1.81
N GLN A 35 -7.63 -0.55 -2.89
CA GLN A 35 -8.77 -1.08 -3.62
C GLN A 35 -9.49 -2.18 -2.83
N GLY A 36 -8.76 -2.94 -2.00
CA GLY A 36 -9.33 -3.97 -1.13
C GLY A 36 -10.29 -3.38 -0.11
N VAL A 37 -9.96 -2.23 0.49
CA VAL A 37 -10.88 -1.48 1.36
C VAL A 37 -12.13 -1.04 0.60
N ALA A 38 -11.96 -0.52 -0.62
CA ALA A 38 -13.09 -0.10 -1.43
C ALA A 38 -14.02 -1.26 -1.80
N ALA A 39 -13.44 -2.44 -2.08
CA ALA A 39 -14.16 -3.64 -2.48
C ALA A 39 -15.00 -4.24 -1.34
N VAL A 40 -14.59 -4.08 -0.08
CA VAL A 40 -15.31 -4.59 1.10
C VAL A 40 -16.27 -3.57 1.75
N LYS A 41 -16.47 -2.41 1.12
CA LYS A 41 -17.42 -1.40 1.61
C LYS A 41 -18.86 -1.91 1.70
N PRO A 42 -19.39 -2.68 0.74
CA PRO A 42 -20.74 -3.23 0.84
C PRO A 42 -20.93 -4.06 2.12
N GLU A 43 -19.96 -4.89 2.46
CA GLU A 43 -19.96 -5.75 3.64
C GLU A 43 -19.80 -4.94 4.92
N LEU A 44 -19.00 -3.86 4.91
CA LEU A 44 -18.94 -2.91 6.02
C LEU A 44 -20.30 -2.27 6.32
N GLN A 45 -21.11 -2.02 5.28
CA GLN A 45 -22.46 -1.48 5.43
C GLN A 45 -23.45 -2.55 5.91
N SER A 46 -23.43 -3.74 5.32
CA SER A 46 -24.39 -4.81 5.63
C SER A 46 -24.12 -5.51 6.97
N ASP A 47 -22.86 -5.76 7.28
CA ASP A 47 -22.46 -6.63 8.40
C ASP A 47 -21.98 -5.85 9.62
N ALA A 48 -21.44 -4.64 9.41
CA ALA A 48 -20.79 -3.86 10.47
C ALA A 48 -21.48 -2.53 10.77
N ASN A 49 -22.69 -2.30 10.25
CA ASN A 49 -23.50 -1.10 10.51
C ASN A 49 -22.81 0.24 10.16
N PHE A 50 -21.77 0.23 9.32
CA PHE A 50 -21.16 1.47 8.85
C PHE A 50 -22.11 2.17 7.89
N THR A 51 -22.27 3.48 8.04
CA THR A 51 -23.01 4.29 7.08
C THR A 51 -22.13 4.65 5.89
N ALA A 52 -22.75 4.91 4.73
CA ALA A 52 -22.04 5.41 3.55
C ALA A 52 -21.22 6.67 3.90
N THR A 53 -21.80 7.61 4.65
CA THR A 53 -21.11 8.84 5.09
C THR A 53 -19.88 8.56 5.96
N ALA A 54 -19.94 7.57 6.86
CA ALA A 54 -18.81 7.21 7.70
C ALA A 54 -17.66 6.58 6.86
N LEU A 55 -18.00 5.75 5.89
CA LEU A 55 -17.03 5.15 4.96
C LEU A 55 -16.42 6.20 4.01
N ASP A 56 -17.20 7.19 3.59
CA ASP A 56 -16.70 8.30 2.77
C ASP A 56 -15.78 9.23 3.56
N ALA A 57 -16.06 9.42 4.85
CA ALA A 57 -15.16 10.14 5.75
C ALA A 57 -13.80 9.42 5.89
N MET A 58 -13.80 8.09 6.01
CA MET A 58 -12.58 7.28 6.04
C MET A 58 -11.74 7.47 4.76
N ASP A 59 -12.36 7.44 3.59
CA ASP A 59 -11.67 7.65 2.32
C ASP A 59 -11.15 9.08 2.16
N THR A 60 -11.94 10.06 2.58
CA THR A 60 -11.55 11.47 2.56
C THR A 60 -10.29 11.70 3.39
N VAL A 61 -10.27 11.18 4.63
CA VAL A 61 -9.10 11.29 5.51
C VAL A 61 -7.88 10.59 4.91
N TYR A 62 -8.05 9.39 4.35
CA TYR A 62 -6.97 8.69 3.63
C TYR A 62 -6.41 9.54 2.48
N LEU A 63 -7.28 10.07 1.61
CA LEU A 63 -6.86 10.83 0.43
C LEU A 63 -6.21 12.17 0.77
N LEU A 64 -6.69 12.86 1.81
CA LEU A 64 -6.07 14.10 2.30
C LEU A 64 -4.67 13.83 2.85
N SER A 65 -4.52 12.77 3.65
CA SER A 65 -3.21 12.36 4.17
C SER A 65 -2.26 11.95 3.04
N LEU A 66 -2.75 11.12 2.10
CA LEU A 66 -2.01 10.69 0.93
C LEU A 66 -1.53 11.89 0.09
N GLY A 67 -2.45 12.78 -0.29
CA GLY A 67 -2.17 13.91 -1.15
C GLY A 67 -1.18 14.90 -0.54
N SER A 68 -1.35 15.25 0.74
CA SER A 68 -0.49 16.21 1.43
C SER A 68 0.96 15.74 1.53
N VAL A 69 1.18 14.46 1.82
CA VAL A 69 2.52 13.87 1.98
C VAL A 69 3.18 13.60 0.63
N LEU A 70 2.41 13.24 -0.39
CA LEU A 70 2.94 12.90 -1.72
C LEU A 70 3.76 14.07 -2.32
N ILE A 71 3.35 15.31 -2.04
CA ILE A 71 4.03 16.54 -2.49
C ILE A 71 5.49 16.59 -2.01
N VAL A 72 5.74 16.15 -0.77
CA VAL A 72 7.06 16.27 -0.11
C VAL A 72 7.83 14.95 -0.06
N SER A 73 7.16 13.83 -0.30
CA SER A 73 7.70 12.47 -0.14
C SER A 73 8.96 12.22 -0.98
N GLY A 74 9.02 12.75 -2.20
CA GLY A 74 10.23 12.66 -3.05
C GLY A 74 11.43 13.41 -2.47
N ALA A 75 11.21 14.53 -1.78
CA ALA A 75 12.28 15.28 -1.10
C ALA A 75 12.75 14.53 0.15
N ILE A 76 11.81 13.98 0.94
CA ILE A 76 12.12 13.14 2.10
C ILE A 76 12.97 11.94 1.68
N GLY A 77 12.60 11.28 0.58
CA GLY A 77 13.36 10.18 -0.03
C GLY A 77 14.80 10.54 -0.35
N LYS A 78 15.03 11.68 -1.01
CA LYS A 78 16.38 12.17 -1.30
C LYS A 78 17.21 12.43 -0.04
N MET A 79 16.58 12.94 1.03
CA MET A 79 17.26 13.26 2.28
C MET A 79 17.56 12.03 3.16
N LYS A 80 16.63 11.08 3.24
CA LYS A 80 16.68 9.94 4.18
C LYS A 80 17.00 8.60 3.52
N GLY A 81 16.95 8.54 2.19
CA GLY A 81 17.16 7.35 1.38
C GLY A 81 15.85 6.77 0.87
N ASN A 82 15.72 6.66 -0.46
CA ASN A 82 14.50 6.16 -1.11
C ASN A 82 14.12 4.75 -0.65
N LEU A 83 15.10 3.84 -0.54
CA LEU A 83 14.85 2.47 -0.07
C LEU A 83 14.27 2.46 1.35
N SER A 84 14.87 3.21 2.27
CA SER A 84 14.40 3.29 3.65
C SER A 84 12.98 3.85 3.75
N CYS A 85 12.69 4.93 3.02
CA CYS A 85 11.36 5.51 2.96
C CYS A 85 10.32 4.55 2.36
N ALA A 86 10.69 3.81 1.30
CA ALA A 86 9.84 2.79 0.70
C ALA A 86 9.48 1.67 1.68
N ILE A 87 10.48 1.12 2.38
CA ILE A 87 10.29 0.04 3.37
C ILE A 87 9.44 0.51 4.54
N VAL A 88 9.73 1.69 5.09
CA VAL A 88 8.94 2.26 6.19
C VAL A 88 7.49 2.48 5.77
N GLY A 89 7.27 3.04 4.57
CA GLY A 89 5.92 3.24 4.04
C GLY A 89 5.16 1.93 3.85
N LEU A 90 5.76 0.93 3.20
CA LEU A 90 5.15 -0.39 3.03
C LEU A 90 4.83 -1.06 4.37
N SER A 91 5.76 -0.99 5.34
CA SER A 91 5.58 -1.64 6.64
C SER A 91 4.51 -0.96 7.50
N LEU A 92 4.43 0.37 7.43
CA LEU A 92 3.42 1.15 8.14
C LEU A 92 2.02 0.96 7.53
N SER A 93 1.95 0.87 6.20
CA SER A 93 0.72 0.52 5.48
C SER A 93 0.24 -0.87 5.90
N ALA A 94 1.12 -1.87 5.86
CA ALA A 94 0.83 -3.23 6.31
C ALA A 94 0.32 -3.29 7.75
N ALA A 95 1.01 -2.60 8.67
CA ALA A 95 0.59 -2.53 10.08
C ALA A 95 -0.78 -1.89 10.23
N SER A 96 -1.04 -0.77 9.54
CA SER A 96 -2.32 -0.06 9.61
C SER A 96 -3.48 -0.91 9.06
N MET A 97 -3.24 -1.65 7.97
CA MET A 97 -4.20 -2.59 7.39
C MET A 97 -4.47 -3.76 8.32
N ALA A 98 -3.43 -4.39 8.89
CA ALA A 98 -3.59 -5.48 9.84
C ALA A 98 -4.35 -5.06 11.11
N ILE A 99 -4.01 -3.90 11.69
CA ILE A 99 -4.71 -3.36 12.86
C ILE A 99 -6.17 -3.07 12.52
N THR A 100 -6.44 -2.51 11.33
CA THR A 100 -7.82 -2.27 10.87
C THR A 100 -8.61 -3.58 10.82
N GLY A 101 -8.04 -4.65 10.25
CA GLY A 101 -8.65 -5.98 10.21
C GLY A 101 -8.92 -6.55 11.61
N ILE A 102 -7.99 -6.37 12.56
CA ILE A 102 -8.16 -6.81 13.96
C ILE A 102 -9.32 -6.06 14.61
N LEU A 103 -9.36 -4.72 14.49
CA LEU A 103 -10.42 -3.92 15.09
C LEU A 103 -11.80 -4.25 14.52
N LEU A 104 -11.90 -4.47 13.20
CA LEU A 104 -13.17 -4.85 12.58
C LEU A 104 -13.69 -6.21 13.07
N ARG A 105 -12.79 -7.16 13.36
CA ARG A 105 -13.15 -8.45 13.97
C ARG A 105 -13.49 -8.35 15.46
N ALA A 106 -12.79 -7.50 16.20
CA ALA A 106 -12.91 -7.42 17.66
C ALA A 106 -14.04 -6.47 18.12
N MET A 107 -14.35 -5.45 17.34
CA MET A 107 -15.19 -4.32 17.76
C MET A 107 -16.21 -3.94 16.69
N THR A 108 -16.99 -4.90 16.19
CA THR A 108 -18.06 -4.58 15.23
C THR A 108 -19.08 -3.61 15.86
N PRO A 109 -19.41 -2.48 15.20
CA PRO A 109 -20.34 -1.50 15.76
C PRO A 109 -21.73 -2.07 16.04
N ALA A 110 -22.22 -1.90 17.27
CA ALA A 110 -23.57 -2.30 17.66
C ALA A 110 -24.67 -1.32 17.15
N SER A 111 -24.29 -0.12 16.70
CA SER A 111 -25.21 0.90 16.18
C SER A 111 -24.51 1.86 15.23
N VAL A 112 -25.29 2.62 14.45
CA VAL A 112 -24.80 3.68 13.55
C VAL A 112 -24.00 4.76 14.30
N ALA A 113 -24.46 5.14 15.49
CA ALA A 113 -23.74 6.11 16.32
C ALA A 113 -22.37 5.57 16.75
N ALA A 114 -22.31 4.30 17.18
CA ALA A 114 -21.07 3.64 17.52
C ALA A 114 -20.12 3.52 16.31
N ALA A 115 -20.64 3.22 15.12
CA ALA A 115 -19.85 3.16 13.89
C ALA A 115 -19.21 4.52 13.57
N THR A 116 -19.97 5.61 13.72
CA THR A 116 -19.47 6.97 13.51
C THR A 116 -18.36 7.33 14.50
N THR A 117 -18.53 7.00 15.78
CA THR A 117 -17.50 7.19 16.80
C THR A 117 -16.26 6.35 16.50
N GLN A 118 -16.40 5.09 16.10
CA GLN A 118 -15.27 4.25 15.73
C GLN A 118 -14.53 4.78 14.49
N VAL A 119 -15.23 5.34 13.51
CA VAL A 119 -14.57 6.04 12.40
C VAL A 119 -13.77 7.23 12.90
N ALA A 120 -14.33 8.08 13.75
CA ALA A 120 -13.63 9.26 14.23
C ALA A 120 -12.37 8.94 15.04
N PHE A 121 -12.41 7.91 15.89
CA PHE A 121 -11.35 7.66 16.88
C PHE A 121 -10.47 6.44 16.61
N ALA A 122 -10.88 5.53 15.72
CA ALA A 122 -10.13 4.30 15.44
C ALA A 122 -9.82 4.13 13.95
N HIS A 123 -10.85 3.95 13.12
CA HIS A 123 -10.63 3.62 11.70
C HIS A 123 -10.14 4.83 10.89
N GLY A 124 -10.67 6.03 11.11
CA GLY A 124 -10.22 7.25 10.43
C GLY A 124 -8.75 7.56 10.66
N PRO A 125 -8.24 7.57 11.91
CA PRO A 125 -6.80 7.72 12.18
C PRO A 125 -5.94 6.64 11.51
N LEU A 126 -6.36 5.36 11.54
CA LEU A 126 -5.64 4.29 10.84
C LEU A 126 -5.61 4.49 9.32
N ARG A 127 -6.71 4.96 8.73
CA ARG A 127 -6.78 5.34 7.31
C ARG A 127 -5.90 6.55 6.99
N ALA A 128 -5.78 7.51 7.91
CA ALA A 128 -4.85 8.63 7.78
C ALA A 128 -3.40 8.15 7.77
N ILE A 129 -3.04 7.24 8.69
CA ILE A 129 -1.72 6.62 8.78
C ILE A 129 -1.43 5.83 7.49
N ASP A 130 -2.39 5.06 6.99
CA ASP A 130 -2.24 4.35 5.72
C ASP A 130 -1.99 5.30 4.55
N GLY A 131 -2.77 6.38 4.44
CA GLY A 131 -2.57 7.41 3.41
C GLY A 131 -1.16 8.02 3.47
N PHE A 132 -0.69 8.36 4.67
CA PHE A 132 0.67 8.84 4.90
C PHE A 132 1.72 7.80 4.47
N ALA A 133 1.53 6.55 4.88
CA ALA A 133 2.43 5.45 4.62
C ALA A 133 2.59 5.16 3.12
N GLN A 134 1.47 5.12 2.40
CA GLN A 134 1.47 4.93 0.95
C GLN A 134 2.08 6.13 0.22
N ALA A 135 1.82 7.36 0.67
CA ALA A 135 2.45 8.54 0.10
C ALA A 135 3.96 8.55 0.31
N LEU A 136 4.44 8.02 1.44
CA LEU A 136 5.86 7.82 1.67
C LEU A 136 6.43 6.71 0.77
N ALA A 137 5.70 5.63 0.56
CA ALA A 137 6.18 4.49 -0.23
C ALA A 137 6.24 4.77 -1.74
N ILE A 138 5.14 5.21 -2.36
CA ILE A 138 4.95 5.23 -3.82
C ILE A 138 6.10 5.91 -4.59
N PRO A 139 6.40 7.20 -4.38
CA PRO A 139 7.44 7.88 -5.15
C PRO A 139 8.84 7.33 -4.85
N ASN A 140 9.04 6.78 -3.65
CA ASN A 140 10.30 6.19 -3.23
C ASN A 140 10.52 4.81 -3.88
N VAL A 141 9.48 4.00 -4.03
CA VAL A 141 9.52 2.74 -4.80
C VAL A 141 9.83 3.04 -6.27
N VAL A 142 9.20 4.06 -6.87
CA VAL A 142 9.49 4.49 -8.25
C VAL A 142 10.94 4.94 -8.38
N ALA A 143 11.45 5.72 -7.42
CA ALA A 143 12.82 6.20 -7.44
C ALA A 143 13.83 5.04 -7.29
N VAL A 144 13.53 4.03 -6.47
CA VAL A 144 14.32 2.79 -6.41
C VAL A 144 14.27 2.08 -7.75
N ALA A 145 13.10 1.81 -8.32
CA ALA A 145 12.97 1.13 -9.61
C ALA A 145 13.82 1.82 -10.70
N SER A 146 13.67 3.15 -10.81
CA SER A 146 14.35 3.97 -11.82
C SER A 146 15.87 3.93 -11.69
N ALA A 147 16.41 3.78 -10.46
CA ALA A 147 17.85 3.70 -10.23
C ALA A 147 18.49 2.41 -10.78
N PHE A 148 17.69 1.38 -11.07
CA PHE A 148 18.15 0.08 -11.58
C PHE A 148 17.80 -0.16 -13.05
N VAL A 149 17.29 0.87 -13.75
CA VAL A 149 16.91 0.79 -15.16
C VAL A 149 17.93 1.50 -16.03
N HIS A 150 18.34 0.82 -17.11
CA HIS A 150 19.24 1.42 -18.10
C HIS A 150 18.55 2.63 -18.77
N PRO A 151 19.20 3.80 -18.91
CA PRO A 151 18.57 5.01 -19.46
C PRO A 151 17.88 4.80 -20.81
N ALA A 152 18.50 4.06 -21.73
CA ALA A 152 17.92 3.77 -23.05
C ALA A 152 16.65 2.89 -23.02
N LYS A 153 16.38 2.19 -21.92
CA LYS A 153 15.19 1.32 -21.74
C LYS A 153 14.17 1.94 -20.79
N MET A 154 14.44 3.11 -20.22
CA MET A 154 13.66 3.73 -19.16
C MET A 154 12.17 3.85 -19.52
N GLY A 155 11.87 4.38 -20.71
CA GLY A 155 10.49 4.58 -21.15
C GLY A 155 9.71 3.28 -21.27
N VAL A 156 10.31 2.23 -21.83
CA VAL A 156 9.65 0.92 -22.00
C VAL A 156 9.44 0.24 -20.65
N VAL A 157 10.48 0.22 -19.81
CA VAL A 157 10.45 -0.48 -18.53
C VAL A 157 9.53 0.21 -17.54
N LEU A 158 9.63 1.54 -17.40
CA LEU A 158 8.71 2.28 -16.52
C LEU A 158 7.29 2.32 -17.10
N GLY A 159 7.13 2.36 -18.42
CA GLY A 159 5.83 2.22 -19.07
C GLY A 159 5.12 0.91 -18.70
N ALA A 160 5.84 -0.21 -18.77
CA ALA A 160 5.32 -1.49 -18.29
C ALA A 160 5.09 -1.49 -16.76
N TRP A 161 5.99 -0.86 -16.00
CA TRP A 161 5.90 -0.78 -14.55
C TRP A 161 4.62 -0.06 -14.07
N MET A 162 4.15 0.95 -14.81
CA MET A 162 2.91 1.69 -14.51
C MET A 162 1.65 0.80 -14.50
N THR A 163 1.70 -0.39 -15.10
CA THR A 163 0.59 -1.36 -15.05
C THR A 163 0.41 -2.00 -13.67
N SER A 164 1.36 -1.81 -12.74
CA SER A 164 1.24 -2.28 -11.35
C SER A 164 -0.03 -1.79 -10.67
N GLY A 165 -0.49 -0.57 -11.01
CA GLY A 165 -1.74 0.00 -10.50
C GLY A 165 -2.96 -0.84 -10.85
N PRO A 166 -3.30 -0.96 -12.14
CA PRO A 166 -4.40 -1.81 -12.60
C PRO A 166 -4.29 -3.26 -12.10
N VAL A 167 -3.08 -3.85 -12.05
CA VAL A 167 -2.90 -5.21 -11.53
C VAL A 167 -3.25 -5.30 -10.06
N GLY A 168 -2.80 -4.34 -9.23
CA GLY A 168 -3.18 -4.26 -7.83
C GLY A 168 -4.70 -4.14 -7.64
N ASP A 169 -5.36 -3.32 -8.46
CA ASP A 169 -6.81 -3.13 -8.40
C ASP A 169 -7.57 -4.43 -8.73
N VAL A 170 -7.14 -5.16 -9.76
CA VAL A 170 -7.71 -6.47 -10.12
C VAL A 170 -7.49 -7.50 -9.02
N LEU A 171 -6.28 -7.57 -8.46
CA LEU A 171 -5.97 -8.50 -7.37
C LEU A 171 -6.86 -8.24 -6.15
N ALA A 172 -7.05 -6.99 -5.77
CA ALA A 172 -7.95 -6.63 -4.67
C ALA A 172 -9.40 -7.05 -4.91
N MET A 173 -9.93 -6.82 -6.11
CA MET A 173 -11.29 -7.24 -6.47
C MET A 173 -11.45 -8.76 -6.41
N GLN A 174 -10.45 -9.52 -6.91
CA GLN A 174 -10.45 -10.98 -6.86
C GLN A 174 -10.34 -11.51 -5.42
N LEU A 175 -9.56 -10.86 -4.56
CA LEU A 175 -9.49 -11.19 -3.14
C LEU A 175 -10.84 -10.95 -2.46
N ALA A 176 -11.45 -9.79 -2.69
CA ALA A 176 -12.75 -9.46 -2.11
C ALA A 176 -13.83 -10.45 -2.55
N SER A 177 -13.93 -10.75 -3.85
CA SER A 177 -14.90 -11.74 -4.35
C SER A 177 -14.69 -13.13 -3.73
N SER A 178 -13.45 -13.59 -3.65
CA SER A 178 -13.11 -14.89 -3.06
C SER A 178 -13.49 -14.99 -1.56
N PHE A 179 -13.52 -13.87 -0.85
CA PHE A 179 -13.94 -13.84 0.56
C PHE A 179 -15.41 -13.43 0.76
N ALA A 180 -16.10 -12.96 -0.28
CA ALA A 180 -17.51 -12.58 -0.27
C ALA A 180 -18.45 -13.77 -0.53
N GLU A 181 -18.03 -14.77 -1.32
CA GLU A 181 -18.85 -15.94 -1.67
C GLU A 181 -19.19 -16.83 -0.45
N ASP A 182 -18.38 -16.79 0.61
CA ASP A 182 -18.64 -17.48 1.86
C ASP A 182 -19.42 -16.59 2.85
N ALA A 183 -20.72 -16.40 2.58
CA ALA A 183 -21.66 -15.51 3.26
C ALA A 183 -21.92 -15.80 4.76
N SER A 184 -21.09 -16.60 5.43
CA SER A 184 -21.19 -16.85 6.88
C SER A 184 -19.85 -16.55 7.57
N GLY A 185 -19.77 -15.43 8.29
CA GLY A 185 -18.77 -15.24 9.37
C GLY A 185 -17.72 -14.14 9.22
N GLY A 186 -17.98 -13.03 8.51
CA GLY A 186 -17.08 -11.86 8.54
C GLY A 186 -15.71 -12.11 7.89
N ARG A 187 -15.62 -13.10 6.98
CA ARG A 187 -14.38 -13.47 6.28
C ARG A 187 -13.87 -12.38 5.35
N TRP A 188 -14.69 -11.42 4.93
CA TRP A 188 -14.28 -10.23 4.18
C TRP A 188 -13.19 -9.42 4.90
N THR A 189 -13.13 -9.48 6.24
CA THR A 189 -12.01 -8.90 7.01
C THR A 189 -10.65 -9.50 6.66
N SER A 190 -10.60 -10.71 6.07
CA SER A 190 -9.40 -11.38 5.59
C SER A 190 -8.68 -10.59 4.49
N VAL A 191 -9.40 -9.75 3.73
CA VAL A 191 -8.82 -8.87 2.72
C VAL A 191 -7.74 -7.99 3.35
N TYR A 192 -8.00 -7.39 4.52
CA TYR A 192 -7.05 -6.54 5.24
C TYR A 192 -5.76 -7.29 5.64
N PHE A 193 -5.88 -8.55 6.04
CA PHE A 193 -4.74 -9.36 6.44
C PHE A 193 -3.92 -9.83 5.25
N VAL A 194 -4.57 -10.19 4.15
CA VAL A 194 -3.89 -10.63 2.92
C VAL A 194 -3.11 -9.48 2.29
N VAL A 195 -3.71 -8.28 2.19
CA VAL A 195 -2.99 -7.12 1.64
C VAL A 195 -1.86 -6.67 2.57
N ALA A 196 -2.05 -6.69 3.89
CA ALA A 196 -0.98 -6.42 4.85
C ALA A 196 0.19 -7.40 4.71
N ALA A 197 -0.10 -8.70 4.55
CA ALA A 197 0.93 -9.71 4.33
C ALA A 197 1.66 -9.50 3.00
N ALA A 198 0.94 -9.11 1.93
CA ALA A 198 1.54 -8.80 0.64
C ALA A 198 2.48 -7.60 0.72
N GLU A 199 2.08 -6.52 1.41
CA GLU A 199 2.90 -5.32 1.61
C GLU A 199 4.14 -5.61 2.46
N LEU A 200 4.01 -6.38 3.54
CA LEU A 200 5.15 -6.77 4.37
C LEU A 200 6.13 -7.66 3.58
N THR A 201 5.60 -8.62 2.81
CA THR A 201 6.41 -9.47 1.92
C THR A 201 7.12 -8.63 0.87
N ALA A 202 6.45 -7.64 0.29
CA ALA A 202 7.04 -6.71 -0.66
C ALA A 202 8.13 -5.85 0.00
N ALA A 203 7.94 -5.37 1.23
CA ALA A 203 8.95 -4.63 1.97
C ALA A 203 10.21 -5.46 2.22
N LEU A 204 10.04 -6.69 2.71
CA LEU A 204 11.14 -7.62 2.97
C LEU A 204 11.87 -8.02 1.67
N SER A 205 11.11 -8.30 0.61
CA SER A 205 11.67 -8.63 -0.70
C SER A 205 12.43 -7.46 -1.29
N LEU A 206 11.91 -6.24 -1.16
CA LEU A 206 12.56 -5.02 -1.64
C LEU A 206 13.87 -4.78 -0.88
N TYR A 207 13.85 -4.90 0.45
CA TYR A 207 15.04 -4.78 1.27
C TYR A 207 16.10 -5.82 0.87
N ALA A 208 15.76 -7.11 0.88
CA ALA A 208 16.69 -8.18 0.56
C ALA A 208 17.24 -8.09 -0.87
N CYS A 209 16.39 -7.72 -1.83
CA CYS A 209 16.77 -7.60 -3.24
C CYS A 209 17.74 -6.43 -3.46
N VAL A 210 17.46 -5.26 -2.88
CA VAL A 210 18.30 -4.08 -3.07
C VAL A 210 19.58 -4.16 -2.23
N ASP A 211 19.52 -4.68 -1.01
CA ASP A 211 20.67 -4.84 -0.12
C ASP A 211 21.69 -5.84 -0.70
N ALA A 212 21.23 -6.95 -1.28
CA ALA A 212 22.10 -7.91 -1.98
C ALA A 212 22.83 -7.33 -3.21
N ARG A 213 22.49 -6.09 -3.63
CA ARG A 213 23.07 -5.40 -4.78
C ARG A 213 23.80 -4.10 -4.40
N ALA A 214 23.76 -3.71 -3.14
CA ALA A 214 24.43 -2.53 -2.58
C ALA A 214 25.90 -2.83 -2.22
#